data_AF-A0A4S2AZR5-F1
#
_entry.id   AF-A0A4S2AZR5-F1
#
_cell.length_a   1.000
_cell.length_b   1.000
_cell.length_c   1.000
_cell.angle_alpha   90.00
_cell.angle_beta   90.00
_cell.angle_gamma   90.00
#
_symmetry.space_group_name_H-M   'P 1'
#
loop_
_entity.id
_entity.type
_entity.pdbx_description
1 polymer ?
#
loop_
_entity_poly.entity_id
_entity_poly.type
_entity_poly.pdbx_seq_one_letter_code
_entity_poly.pdbx_strand_id
1 'polypeptide(L)'
;MSEDMSKKLTVIIPFLNEGMEVAHTVASIRQYAADRVEILVINDASNHLYDYEEMLKPYSATYLRNEERLGIAACRDLGVSLIQTPYFLFLDAHMRFYREDWGPCCQKQLETTPDNFRRFCQKQSMELNIADYIRYRFNNAYIYATLNQ
;
A
#
# COMPACT_ATOMS: atom_id res chain seq x y z
N MET A 1 -26.23 -16.81 -6.91
CA MET A 1 -25.39 -15.62 -6.61
C MET A 1 -24.15 -15.76 -7.46
N SER A 2 -24.04 -15.01 -8.54
CA SER A 2 -22.79 -14.93 -9.32
C SER A 2 -21.78 -14.18 -8.47
N GLU A 3 -20.71 -14.84 -8.04
CA GLU A 3 -19.56 -14.15 -7.48
C GLU A 3 -19.07 -13.12 -8.52
N ASP A 4 -18.98 -11.87 -8.09
CA ASP A 4 -18.40 -10.80 -8.88
C ASP A 4 -16.91 -11.14 -9.10
N MET A 5 -16.58 -11.56 -10.32
CA MET A 5 -15.24 -11.93 -10.75
C MET A 5 -14.33 -10.70 -10.98
N SER A 6 -14.81 -9.49 -10.69
CA SER A 6 -14.01 -8.28 -10.79
C SER A 6 -12.94 -8.21 -9.70
N LYS A 7 -11.74 -7.75 -10.07
CA LYS A 7 -10.66 -7.50 -9.11
C LYS A 7 -11.08 -6.37 -8.19
N LYS A 8 -10.88 -6.54 -6.89
CA LYS A 8 -11.31 -5.56 -5.88
C LYS A 8 -10.19 -4.70 -5.31
N LEU A 9 -8.94 -5.03 -5.58
CA LEU A 9 -7.76 -4.37 -5.02
C LEU A 9 -6.76 -4.00 -6.13
N THR A 10 -6.32 -2.75 -6.12
CA THR A 10 -5.21 -2.27 -6.95
C THR A 10 -4.00 -1.93 -6.10
N VAL A 11 -2.83 -2.48 -6.46
CA VAL A 11 -1.55 -2.05 -5.90
C VAL A 11 -1.01 -0.90 -6.71
N ILE A 12 -0.78 0.25 -6.07
CA ILE A 12 -0.21 1.45 -6.67
C ILE A 12 1.25 1.55 -6.25
N ILE A 13 2.16 1.54 -7.22
CA ILE A 13 3.61 1.50 -7.02
C ILE A 13 4.25 2.75 -7.66
N PRO A 14 4.33 3.88 -6.92
CA PRO A 14 5.09 5.03 -7.37
C PRO A 14 6.60 4.78 -7.20
N PHE A 15 7.42 5.22 -8.14
CA PHE A 15 8.87 5.03 -8.06
C PHE A 15 9.67 6.09 -8.82
N LEU A 16 10.95 6.22 -8.45
CA LEU A 16 11.94 7.05 -9.13
C LEU A 16 13.31 6.37 -9.08
N ASN A 17 13.85 6.00 -10.23
CA ASN A 17 15.19 5.43 -10.42
C ASN A 17 15.47 4.14 -9.62
N GLU A 18 14.50 3.22 -9.57
CA GLU A 18 14.60 1.96 -8.82
C GLU A 18 15.12 0.77 -9.68
N GLY A 19 15.33 0.97 -10.98
CA GLY A 19 15.92 -0.04 -11.86
C GLY A 19 15.18 -1.38 -11.82
N MET A 20 15.94 -2.47 -11.69
CA MET A 20 15.40 -3.85 -11.68
C MET A 20 14.49 -4.15 -10.48
N GLU A 21 14.57 -3.37 -9.40
CA GLU A 21 13.76 -3.61 -8.21
C GLU A 21 12.27 -3.49 -8.49
N VAL A 22 11.89 -2.61 -9.43
CA VAL A 22 10.51 -2.46 -9.89
C VAL A 22 9.99 -3.78 -10.46
N ALA A 23 10.75 -4.42 -11.36
CA ALA A 23 10.41 -5.72 -11.93
C ALA A 23 10.25 -6.78 -10.84
N HIS A 24 11.21 -6.85 -9.92
CA HIS A 24 11.21 -7.86 -8.88
C HIS A 24 10.03 -7.68 -7.90
N THR A 25 9.64 -6.45 -7.60
CA THR A 25 8.46 -6.15 -6.77
C THR A 25 7.18 -6.62 -7.48
N VAL A 26 7.03 -6.26 -8.75
CA VAL A 26 5.86 -6.65 -9.55
C VAL A 26 5.80 -8.17 -9.76
N ALA A 27 6.95 -8.81 -10.01
CA ALA A 27 7.07 -10.26 -10.10
C ALA A 27 6.63 -10.94 -8.81
N SER A 28 7.08 -10.43 -7.65
CA SER A 28 6.68 -10.93 -6.34
C SER A 28 5.16 -10.79 -6.12
N ILE A 29 4.56 -9.66 -6.49
CA ILE A 29 3.10 -9.50 -6.42
C ILE A 29 2.40 -10.57 -7.27
N ARG A 30 2.85 -10.78 -8.52
CA ARG A 30 2.24 -11.79 -9.40
C ARG A 30 2.44 -13.21 -8.89
N GLN A 31 3.60 -13.51 -8.33
CA GLN A 31 3.87 -14.82 -7.75
C GLN A 31 2.90 -15.16 -6.61
N TYR A 32 2.63 -14.19 -5.72
CA TYR A 32 1.87 -14.47 -4.49
C TYR A 32 0.40 -14.07 -4.55
N ALA A 33 0.01 -13.06 -5.33
CA ALA A 33 -1.38 -12.63 -5.50
C ALA A 33 -1.98 -13.02 -6.86
N ALA A 34 -1.20 -13.58 -7.77
CA ALA A 34 -1.62 -13.95 -9.12
C ALA A 34 -2.41 -12.81 -9.81
N ASP A 35 -3.51 -13.16 -10.48
CA ASP A 35 -4.42 -12.22 -11.14
C ASP A 35 -5.57 -11.75 -10.22
N ARG A 36 -5.42 -11.84 -8.90
CA ARG A 36 -6.46 -11.37 -7.97
C ARG A 36 -6.43 -9.86 -7.76
N VAL A 37 -5.31 -9.22 -8.11
CA VAL A 37 -5.08 -7.78 -7.93
C VAL A 37 -4.69 -7.10 -9.23
N GLU A 38 -5.08 -5.85 -9.38
CA GLU A 38 -4.52 -4.96 -10.41
C GLU A 38 -3.21 -4.36 -9.91
N ILE A 39 -2.32 -4.01 -10.84
CA ILE A 39 -1.04 -3.38 -10.53
C ILE A 39 -0.92 -2.15 -11.41
N LEU A 40 -0.80 -0.99 -10.76
CA LEU A 40 -0.52 0.30 -11.39
C LEU A 40 0.86 0.76 -10.95
N VAL A 41 1.78 0.90 -11.90
CA VAL A 41 3.16 1.32 -11.67
C VAL A 41 3.34 2.72 -12.26
N ILE A 42 3.75 3.68 -11.41
CA ILE A 42 3.86 5.09 -11.78
C ILE A 42 5.33 5.51 -11.68
N ASN A 43 5.95 5.75 -12.83
CA ASN A 43 7.30 6.25 -12.96
C ASN A 43 7.32 7.77 -12.86
N ASP A 44 7.89 8.30 -11.77
CA ASP A 44 7.96 9.73 -11.48
C ASP A 44 9.14 10.43 -12.20
N ALA A 45 9.20 10.26 -13.53
CA ALA A 45 10.24 10.79 -14.40
C ALA A 45 11.66 10.23 -14.13
N SER A 46 11.77 8.90 -14.00
CA SER A 46 13.07 8.21 -13.94
C SER A 46 13.92 8.46 -15.19
N ASN A 47 15.23 8.33 -14.99
CA ASN A 47 16.23 8.39 -16.05
C ASN A 47 16.07 7.24 -17.07
N HIS A 48 16.68 7.41 -18.24
CA HIS A 48 16.55 6.51 -19.39
C HIS A 48 17.48 5.28 -19.34
N LEU A 49 17.95 4.88 -18.15
CA LEU A 49 18.88 3.75 -18.01
C LEU A 49 18.18 2.39 -18.16
N TYR A 50 16.87 2.34 -17.97
CA TYR A 50 16.05 1.13 -18.03
C TYR A 50 14.79 1.37 -18.85
N ASP A 51 14.41 0.38 -19.65
CA ASP A 51 13.10 0.32 -20.27
C ASP A 51 12.13 -0.36 -19.29
N TYR A 52 11.49 0.46 -18.45
CA TYR A 52 10.53 -0.03 -17.46
C TYR A 52 9.26 -0.58 -18.11
N GLU A 53 8.86 -0.09 -19.28
CA GLU A 53 7.65 -0.56 -19.95
C GLU A 53 7.85 -1.99 -20.48
N GLU A 54 8.98 -2.23 -21.15
CA GLU A 54 9.35 -3.57 -21.63
C GLU A 54 9.52 -4.53 -20.45
N MET A 55 10.19 -4.09 -19.39
CA MET A 55 10.44 -4.88 -18.18
C MET A 55 9.15 -5.32 -17.47
N LEU A 56 8.09 -4.50 -17.52
CA LEU A 56 6.82 -4.76 -16.83
C LEU A 56 5.80 -5.51 -17.68
N LYS A 57 6.00 -5.55 -19.01
CA LYS A 57 5.11 -6.21 -19.97
C LYS A 57 4.74 -7.67 -19.61
N PRO A 58 5.66 -8.54 -19.13
CA PRO A 58 5.31 -9.92 -18.78
C PRO A 58 4.32 -10.05 -17.62
N TYR A 59 4.20 -9.02 -16.79
CA TYR A 59 3.42 -9.07 -15.56
C TYR A 59 2.01 -8.46 -15.70
N SER A 60 1.60 -8.06 -16.91
CA SER A 60 0.30 -7.40 -17.12
C SER A 60 0.04 -6.28 -16.11
N ALA A 61 1.07 -5.47 -15.85
CA ALA A 61 0.99 -4.29 -15.00
C ALA A 61 0.70 -3.06 -15.88
N THR A 62 -0.17 -2.17 -15.40
CA THR A 62 -0.39 -0.88 -16.06
C THR A 62 0.78 0.03 -15.71
N TYR A 63 1.49 0.50 -16.73
CA TYR A 63 2.63 1.40 -16.57
C TYR A 63 2.26 2.81 -17.02
N LEU A 64 2.56 3.79 -16.16
CA LEU A 64 2.42 5.21 -16.44
C LEU A 64 3.74 5.91 -16.16
N ARG A 65 4.14 6.84 -17.03
CA ARG A 65 5.31 7.69 -16.80
C ARG A 65 4.92 9.16 -16.79
N ASN A 66 5.30 9.86 -15.73
CA ASN A 66 5.19 11.31 -15.67
C ASN A 66 6.27 11.95 -16.54
N GLU A 67 5.92 13.05 -17.21
CA GLU A 67 6.87 13.84 -18.02
C GLU A 67 7.92 14.55 -17.14
N GLU A 68 7.50 14.98 -15.96
CA GLU A 68 8.35 15.63 -14.96
C GLU A 68 8.14 15.02 -13.56
N ARG A 69 9.06 15.34 -12.64
CA ARG A 69 9.01 14.83 -11.27
C ARG A 69 7.93 15.56 -10.48
N LEU A 70 6.84 14.86 -10.16
CA LEU A 70 5.73 15.36 -9.35
C LEU A 70 5.93 15.09 -7.85
N GLY A 71 6.77 14.11 -7.52
CA GLY A 71 6.98 13.64 -6.16
C GLY A 71 5.99 12.57 -5.73
N ILE A 72 6.34 11.86 -4.66
CA ILE A 72 5.64 10.64 -4.21
C ILE A 72 4.18 10.90 -3.83
N ALA A 73 3.87 12.05 -3.21
CA ALA A 73 2.51 12.39 -2.81
C ALA A 73 1.60 12.58 -4.03
N ALA A 74 2.05 13.39 -4.99
CA ALA A 74 1.31 13.62 -6.24
C ALA A 74 1.16 12.34 -7.07
N CYS A 75 2.17 11.47 -7.11
CA CYS A 75 2.05 10.16 -7.77
C CYS A 75 1.02 9.25 -7.09
N ARG A 76 0.94 9.28 -5.75
CA ARG A 76 -0.07 8.53 -4.99
C ARG A 76 -1.48 9.04 -5.28
N ASP A 77 -1.66 10.36 -5.28
CA ASP A 77 -2.95 11.00 -5.59
C ASP A 77 -3.39 10.70 -7.04
N LEU A 78 -2.45 10.78 -7.99
CA LEU A 78 -2.66 10.39 -9.38
C LEU A 78 -3.04 8.90 -9.50
N GLY A 79 -2.34 8.02 -8.78
CA GLY A 79 -2.68 6.60 -8.77
C GLY A 79 -4.11 6.36 -8.29
N VAL A 80 -4.51 6.98 -7.17
CA VAL A 80 -5.86 6.84 -6.61
C VAL A 80 -6.93 7.41 -7.54
N SER A 81 -6.64 8.44 -8.33
CA SER A 81 -7.62 8.98 -9.27
C SER A 81 -7.85 8.09 -10.51
N LEU A 82 -6.93 7.16 -10.80
CA LEU A 82 -6.98 6.27 -11.97
C LEU A 82 -7.56 4.89 -11.69
N ILE A 83 -7.58 4.43 -10.44
CA ILE A 83 -8.09 3.09 -10.11
C ILE A 83 -9.61 3.00 -10.28
N GLN A 84 -10.08 1.81 -10.66
CA GLN A 84 -11.51 1.49 -10.72
C GLN A 84 -11.95 0.54 -9.60
N THR A 85 -10.98 -0.03 -8.89
CA THR A 85 -11.23 -0.96 -7.79
C THR A 85 -11.69 -0.23 -6.53
N PRO A 86 -12.54 -0.86 -5.70
CA PRO A 86 -13.02 -0.27 -4.45
C PRO A 86 -11.91 -0.09 -3.40
N TYR A 87 -10.82 -0.87 -3.49
CA TYR A 87 -9.71 -0.81 -2.56
C TYR A 87 -8.38 -0.58 -3.27
N PHE A 88 -7.42 0.03 -2.57
CA PHE A 88 -6.05 0.19 -3.04
C PHE A 88 -5.03 -0.01 -1.93
N LEU A 89 -3.79 -0.30 -2.34
CA LEU A 89 -2.62 -0.38 -1.47
C LEU A 89 -1.47 0.39 -2.12
N PHE A 90 -0.83 1.28 -1.37
CA PHE A 90 0.46 1.82 -1.78
C PHE A 90 1.58 0.84 -1.42
N LEU A 91 2.50 0.62 -2.35
CA LEU A 91 3.68 -0.20 -2.14
C LEU A 91 4.90 0.46 -2.75
N ASP A 92 6.02 0.44 -2.04
CA ASP A 92 7.28 0.94 -2.58
C ASP A 92 7.88 -0.08 -3.56
N ALA A 93 8.58 0.41 -4.59
CA ALA A 93 9.05 -0.41 -5.71
C ALA A 93 10.25 -1.31 -5.40
N HIS A 94 10.67 -1.41 -4.14
CA HIS A 94 11.73 -2.30 -3.66
C HIS A 94 11.24 -3.27 -2.57
N MET A 95 9.92 -3.50 -2.46
CA MET A 95 9.32 -4.43 -1.51
C MET A 95 9.08 -5.82 -2.10
N ARG A 96 8.96 -6.84 -1.25
CA ARG A 96 8.67 -8.23 -1.63
C ARG A 96 7.62 -8.84 -0.71
N PHE A 97 6.78 -9.69 -1.28
CA PHE A 97 5.88 -10.58 -0.57
C PHE A 97 6.47 -11.99 -0.55
N TYR A 98 6.11 -12.74 0.50
CA TYR A 98 6.56 -14.13 0.70
C TYR A 98 5.40 -15.06 1.10
N ARG A 99 4.16 -14.58 0.98
CA ARG A 99 2.94 -15.29 1.41
C ARG A 99 1.85 -15.09 0.38
N GLU A 100 1.18 -16.15 -0.02
CA GLU A 100 0.13 -16.09 -1.07
C GLU A 100 -1.16 -15.38 -0.62
N ASP A 101 -1.38 -15.28 0.69
CA ASP A 101 -2.62 -14.77 1.25
C ASP A 101 -2.60 -13.27 1.57
N TRP A 102 -1.52 -12.55 1.28
CA TRP A 102 -1.37 -11.14 1.67
C TRP A 102 -2.50 -10.26 1.10
N GLY A 103 -2.79 -10.37 -0.20
CA GLY A 103 -3.81 -9.56 -0.88
C GLY A 103 -5.22 -9.83 -0.36
N PRO A 104 -5.68 -11.10 -0.37
CA PRO A 104 -6.96 -11.49 0.23
C PRO A 104 -7.08 -11.14 1.72
N CYS A 105 -5.98 -11.24 2.50
CA CYS A 105 -5.97 -10.88 3.91
C CYS A 105 -6.19 -9.37 4.09
N CYS A 106 -5.47 -8.53 3.34
CA CYS A 106 -5.66 -7.08 3.36
C CYS A 106 -7.09 -6.69 2.95
N GLN A 107 -7.62 -7.27 1.87
CA GLN A 107 -8.98 -7.01 1.43
C GLN A 107 -10.01 -7.43 2.49
N LYS A 108 -9.86 -8.64 3.06
CA LYS A 108 -10.76 -9.12 4.12
C LYS A 108 -10.75 -8.20 5.33
N GLN A 109 -9.58 -7.71 5.76
CA GLN A 109 -9.49 -6.76 6.87
C GLN A 109 -10.25 -5.45 6.58
N LEU A 110 -10.16 -4.94 5.35
CA LEU A 110 -10.91 -3.76 4.91
C LEU A 110 -12.42 -3.99 4.91
N GLU A 111 -12.87 -5.15 4.43
CA GLU A 111 -14.29 -5.52 4.36
C GLU A 111 -14.91 -5.83 5.73
N THR A 112 -14.18 -6.52 6.62
CA THR A 112 -14.74 -7.01 7.90
C THR A 112 -14.67 -6.00 9.03
N THR A 113 -13.91 -4.92 8.91
CA THR A 113 -13.66 -4.04 10.08
C THR A 113 -13.39 -2.57 9.75
N PRO A 114 -14.39 -1.84 9.21
CA PRO A 114 -14.23 -0.43 8.84
C PRO A 114 -13.77 0.47 9.99
N ASP A 115 -14.29 0.23 11.21
CA ASP A 115 -14.05 1.10 12.38
C ASP A 115 -12.71 0.86 13.10
N ASN A 116 -12.03 -0.28 12.88
CA ASN A 116 -10.76 -0.56 13.57
C ASN A 116 -9.54 0.12 12.93
N PHE A 117 -9.63 0.59 11.68
CA PHE A 117 -8.52 1.32 11.06
C PHE A 117 -8.18 2.62 11.80
N ARG A 118 -9.17 3.23 12.46
CA ARG A 118 -8.96 4.39 13.33
C ARG A 118 -7.87 4.14 14.39
N ARG A 119 -7.77 2.92 14.93
CA ARG A 119 -6.78 2.56 15.96
C ARG A 119 -5.34 2.56 15.44
N PHE A 120 -5.14 2.41 14.14
CA PHE A 120 -3.83 2.49 13.49
C PHE A 120 -3.50 3.90 12.99
N CYS A 121 -4.45 4.83 13.04
CA CYS A 121 -4.25 6.21 12.61
C CYS A 121 -3.37 6.95 13.63
N GLN A 122 -2.10 7.17 13.27
CA GLN A 122 -1.14 7.90 14.10
C GLN A 122 -1.61 9.32 14.47
N LYS A 123 -2.50 9.93 13.68
CA LYS A 123 -3.10 11.23 13.99
C LYS A 123 -3.84 11.23 15.33
N GLN A 124 -4.51 10.14 15.69
CA GLN A 124 -5.11 9.99 17.01
C GLN A 124 -4.08 10.02 18.14
N SER A 125 -2.84 9.59 17.87
CA SER A 125 -1.72 9.65 18.81
C SER A 125 -0.97 10.99 18.80
N MET A 126 -0.98 11.71 17.67
CA MET A 126 -0.33 13.01 17.50
C MET A 126 -1.16 14.17 18.07
N GLU A 127 -2.48 13.99 18.16
CA GLU A 127 -3.41 14.94 18.80
C GLU A 127 -3.54 14.68 20.32
N LEU A 128 -2.87 13.65 20.85
CA LEU A 128 -2.82 13.43 22.29
C LEU A 128 -2.02 14.54 22.94
N ASN A 129 -2.59 15.13 23.99
CA ASN A 129 -1.78 15.90 24.91
C ASN A 129 -0.72 14.98 25.55
N ILE A 130 0.34 15.57 26.11
CA ILE A 130 1.47 14.83 26.66
C ILE A 130 1.06 13.80 27.72
N ALA A 131 0.00 14.08 28.50
CA ALA A 131 -0.50 13.18 29.54
C ALA A 131 -1.15 11.93 28.92
N ASP A 132 -1.97 12.10 27.89
CA ASP A 132 -2.62 10.99 27.18
C ASP A 132 -1.62 10.17 26.37
N TYR A 133 -0.60 10.80 25.79
CA TYR A 133 0.51 10.12 25.11
C TYR A 133 1.30 9.21 26.06
N ILE A 134 1.64 9.71 27.26
CA ILE A 134 2.34 8.92 28.28
C ILE A 134 1.46 7.74 28.73
N ARG A 135 0.16 7.98 28.93
CA ARG A 135 -0.81 6.95 29.31
C ARG A 135 -0.92 5.84 28.26
N TYR A 136 -0.98 6.21 26.99
CA TYR A 136 -1.08 5.28 25.85
C TYR A 136 0.22 4.48 25.64
N ARG A 137 1.39 5.13 25.74
CA ARG A 137 2.69 4.50 25.44
C ARG A 137 3.26 3.67 26.58
N PHE A 138 2.97 4.02 27.83
CA PHE A 138 3.64 3.44 28.99
C PHE A 138 2.74 2.61 29.91
N ASN A 139 1.47 2.37 29.56
CA ASN A 139 0.55 1.75 30.50
C ASN A 139 -0.44 0.74 29.90
N ASN A 140 0.03 -0.49 29.70
CA ASN A 140 -0.84 -1.67 29.68
C ASN A 140 -0.86 -2.45 31.02
N ALA A 141 -0.25 -1.95 32.11
CA ALA A 141 -0.25 -2.68 33.39
C ALA A 141 -0.21 -1.87 34.69
N TYR A 142 0.14 -0.57 34.71
CA TYR A 142 0.45 0.12 35.97
C TYR A 142 -0.61 1.12 36.50
N ILE A 143 -1.67 1.45 35.75
CA ILE A 143 -2.64 2.49 36.20
C ILE A 143 -3.60 1.99 37.28
N TYR A 144 -3.91 0.70 37.33
CA TYR A 144 -4.84 0.16 38.33
C TYR A 144 -4.19 -0.12 39.70
N ALA A 145 -2.86 0.02 39.83
CA ALA A 145 -2.16 -0.21 41.08
C ALA A 145 -2.10 1.03 42.00
N THR A 146 -2.36 2.23 41.46
CA THR A 146 -2.17 3.50 42.22
C THR A 146 -3.46 4.30 42.47
N LEU A 147 -4.63 3.74 42.13
CA LEU A 147 -5.94 4.35 42.42
C LEU A 147 -6.72 3.62 43.53
N ASN A 148 -6.10 2.66 44.22
CA ASN A 148 -6.66 1.98 45.40
C ASN A 148 -5.70 2.01 46.61
N GLN A 149 -4.94 3.09 46.78
CA GLN A 149 -4.28 3.42 48.05
C GLN A 149 -4.66 4.84 48.48
#